data_AF-A0A9P0KP32-F1
#
_entry.id   AF-A0A9P0KP32-F1
#
_cell.length_a   1.000
_cell.length_b   1.000
_cell.length_c   1.000
_cell.angle_alpha   90.00
_cell.angle_beta   90.00
_cell.angle_gamma   90.00
#
_symmetry.space_group_name_H-M   'P 1'
#
loop_
_entity.id
_entity.type
_entity.pdbx_description
1 polymer ?
#
loop_
_entity_poly.entity_id
_entity_poly.type
_entity_poly.pdbx_seq_one_letter_code
_entity_poly.pdbx_strand_id
1 'polypeptide(L)'
;MRMLAAKYPTVKFLKSISTVCIPNYPDSNLPTIFIYFEGELKHQITGPLELRGPNLTIEEFEYLLGKAGAINTPIKEDPRPKIKDKLFSDLSETNDW
;
A
#
# COMPACT_ATOMS: atom_id res chain seq x y z
N MET A 1 -7.56 -8.08 -1.40
CA MET A 1 -8.54 -7.59 -2.40
C MET A 1 -9.97 -8.07 -2.17
N ARG A 2 -10.30 -9.37 -2.15
CA ARG A 2 -11.70 -9.84 -2.00
C ARG A 2 -12.45 -9.23 -0.79
N MET A 3 -11.81 -9.18 0.38
CA MET A 3 -12.40 -8.59 1.58
C MET A 3 -12.67 -7.09 1.43
N LEU A 4 -11.71 -6.34 0.86
CA LEU A 4 -11.88 -4.90 0.61
C LEU A 4 -12.94 -4.62 -0.46
N ALA A 5 -13.07 -5.48 -1.48
CA ALA A 5 -14.12 -5.34 -2.49
C ALA A 5 -15.52 -5.49 -1.90
N ALA A 6 -15.71 -6.41 -0.95
CA ALA A 6 -16.97 -6.55 -0.21
C ALA A 6 -17.22 -5.36 0.73
N LYS A 7 -16.17 -4.83 1.36
CA LYS A 7 -16.25 -3.68 2.29
C LYS A 7 -16.51 -2.35 1.57
N TYR A 8 -15.98 -2.17 0.36
CA TYR A 8 -16.06 -0.94 -0.43
C TYR A 8 -16.75 -1.19 -1.78
N PRO A 9 -18.08 -1.39 -1.80
CA PRO A 9 -18.81 -1.77 -3.01
C PRO A 9 -18.82 -0.68 -4.10
N THR A 10 -18.53 0.58 -3.74
CA THR A 10 -18.41 1.70 -4.68
C THR A 10 -17.08 1.70 -5.45
N VAL A 11 -16.14 0.83 -5.08
CA VAL A 11 -14.80 0.75 -5.67
C VAL A 11 -14.63 -0.58 -6.39
N LYS A 12 -14.25 -0.50 -7.66
CA LYS A 12 -14.09 -1.68 -8.52
C LYS A 12 -12.70 -2.27 -8.37
N PHE A 13 -12.61 -3.46 -7.77
CA PHE A 13 -11.36 -4.22 -7.68
C PHE A 13 -11.27 -5.24 -8.81
N LEU A 14 -10.17 -5.20 -9.56
CA LEU A 14 -9.86 -6.14 -10.63
C LEU A 14 -8.47 -6.75 -10.42
N LYS A 15 -8.27 -7.96 -10.94
CA LYS A 15 -6.95 -8.59 -11.05
C LYS A 15 -6.80 -9.19 -12.44
N SER A 16 -5.62 -9.08 -13.01
CA SER A 16 -5.28 -9.67 -14.30
C SER A 16 -3.82 -10.16 -14.29
N ILE A 17 -3.47 -11.00 -15.25
CA ILE A 17 -2.08 -11.41 -15.49
C ILE A 17 -1.39 -10.27 -16.25
N SER A 18 -0.19 -9.88 -15.82
CA SER A 18 0.56 -8.73 -16.35
C SER A 18 0.68 -8.77 -17.88
N THR A 19 1.10 -9.92 -18.42
CA THR A 19 1.32 -10.16 -19.85
C THR A 19 0.06 -10.07 -20.71
N VAL A 20 -1.12 -10.25 -20.12
CA VAL A 20 -2.41 -10.13 -20.81
C VAL A 20 -2.93 -8.69 -20.79
N CYS A 21 -2.59 -7.94 -19.73
CA CYS A 21 -3.07 -6.57 -19.56
C CYS A 21 -2.19 -5.55 -20.28
N ILE A 22 -0.87 -5.73 -20.21
CA ILE A 22 0.12 -4.85 -20.82
C ILE A 22 1.16 -5.73 -21.52
N PRO A 23 1.26 -5.68 -22.87
CA PRO A 23 2.25 -6.44 -23.60
C PRO A 23 3.66 -6.14 -23.10
N ASN A 24 4.46 -7.19 -22.86
CA ASN A 24 5.85 -7.09 -22.40
C ASN A 24 6.04 -6.30 -21.08
N TYR A 25 5.05 -6.30 -20.19
CA TYR A 25 5.21 -5.66 -18.89
C TYR A 25 6.32 -6.34 -18.07
N PRO A 26 7.32 -5.61 -17.55
CA PRO A 26 8.46 -6.22 -16.87
C PRO A 26 8.07 -6.96 -15.59
N ASP A 27 8.53 -8.20 -15.44
CA ASP A 27 8.26 -8.99 -14.22
C ASP A 27 8.88 -8.37 -12.96
N SER A 28 9.98 -7.64 -13.11
CA SER A 28 10.62 -6.89 -12.00
C SER A 28 9.71 -5.84 -11.37
N ASN A 29 8.70 -5.38 -12.11
CA ASN A 29 7.75 -4.37 -11.64
C ASN A 29 6.60 -4.99 -10.84
N LEU A 30 6.50 -6.33 -10.81
CA LEU A 30 5.44 -7.02 -10.09
C LEU A 30 5.76 -7.17 -8.60
N PRO A 31 4.74 -7.14 -7.74
CA PRO A 31 3.34 -6.83 -8.04
C PRO A 31 3.13 -5.35 -8.40
N THR A 32 2.18 -5.04 -9.28
CA THR A 32 1.79 -3.66 -9.60
C THR A 32 0.31 -3.43 -9.34
N ILE A 33 -0.04 -2.27 -8.80
CA ILE A 33 -1.42 -1.81 -8.65
C ILE A 33 -1.58 -0.48 -9.37
N PHE A 34 -2.59 -0.40 -10.24
CA PHE A 34 -2.99 0.82 -10.91
C PHE A 34 -4.33 1.29 -10.34
N ILE A 35 -4.42 2.59 -10.02
CA ILE A 35 -5.60 3.23 -9.47
C ILE A 35 -6.10 4.25 -10.48
N TYR A 36 -7.28 3.99 -11.03
CA TYR A 36 -7.92 4.85 -12.03
C TYR A 36 -9.14 5.57 -11.44
N PHE A 37 -9.35 6.82 -11.84
CA PHE A 37 -10.57 7.57 -11.57
C PHE A 37 -10.89 8.46 -12.77
N GLU A 38 -12.13 8.43 -13.24
CA GLU A 38 -12.60 9.21 -14.41
C GLU A 38 -11.76 9.00 -15.68
N GLY A 39 -11.30 7.76 -15.91
CA GLY A 39 -10.51 7.39 -17.09
C GLY A 39 -9.02 7.74 -16.99
N GLU A 40 -8.60 8.43 -15.92
CA GLU A 40 -7.21 8.81 -15.71
C GLU A 40 -6.52 7.91 -14.68
N LEU A 41 -5.23 7.62 -14.92
CA LEU A 41 -4.37 6.97 -13.95
C LEU A 41 -4.02 7.98 -12.84
N LYS A 42 -4.55 7.78 -11.64
CA LYS A 42 -4.29 8.66 -10.49
C LYS A 42 -3.03 8.25 -9.74
N HIS A 43 -2.87 6.94 -9.50
CA HIS A 43 -1.71 6.41 -8.80
C HIS A 43 -1.30 5.04 -9.31
N GLN A 44 -0.01 4.75 -9.18
CA GLN A 44 0.60 3.47 -9.48
C GLN A 44 1.50 3.09 -8.32
N ILE A 45 1.41 1.83 -7.88
CA ILE A 45 2.28 1.25 -6.86
C ILE A 45 3.00 0.08 -7.52
N THR A 46 4.32 0.14 -7.62
CA THR A 46 5.11 -0.80 -8.43
C THR A 46 6.13 -1.54 -7.58
N GLY A 47 6.15 -2.85 -7.75
CA GLY A 47 7.12 -3.72 -7.11
C GLY A 47 6.82 -4.00 -5.64
N PRO A 48 7.55 -4.95 -5.07
CA PRO A 48 7.31 -5.42 -3.70
C PRO A 48 7.64 -4.35 -2.66
N LEU A 49 8.63 -3.47 -2.90
CA LEU A 49 9.06 -2.49 -1.91
C LEU A 49 7.96 -1.45 -1.60
N GLU A 50 7.36 -0.87 -2.64
CA GLU A 50 6.27 0.09 -2.47
C GLU A 50 5.02 -0.57 -1.91
N LEU A 51 4.81 -1.86 -2.23
CA LEU A 51 3.72 -2.68 -1.70
C LEU A 51 4.06 -3.35 -0.36
N ARG A 52 5.07 -2.86 0.37
CA ARG A 52 5.47 -3.31 1.73
C ARG A 52 5.87 -4.78 1.85
N GLY A 53 6.22 -5.42 0.74
CA GLY A 53 6.74 -6.77 0.69
C GLY A 53 5.65 -7.86 0.83
N PRO A 54 6.06 -9.12 1.02
CA PRO A 54 5.16 -10.27 0.99
C PRO A 54 4.19 -10.34 2.19
N ASN A 55 4.52 -9.67 3.30
CA ASN A 55 3.75 -9.73 4.55
C ASN A 55 2.77 -8.55 4.71
N LEU A 56 2.40 -7.89 3.61
CA LEU A 56 1.43 -6.80 3.63
C LEU A 56 0.09 -7.26 4.23
N THR A 57 -0.33 -6.59 5.31
CA THR A 57 -1.62 -6.89 5.94
C THR A 57 -2.78 -6.20 5.23
N ILE A 58 -4.01 -6.63 5.52
CA ILE A 58 -5.22 -6.03 4.94
C ILE A 58 -5.37 -4.56 5.36
N GLU A 59 -5.06 -4.25 6.62
CA GLU A 59 -5.15 -2.89 7.16
C GLU A 59 -4.12 -1.96 6.53
N GLU A 60 -2.88 -2.44 6.35
CA GLU A 60 -1.85 -1.70 5.62
C GLU A 60 -2.26 -1.47 4.17
N PHE A 61 -2.82 -2.47 3.51
CA PHE A 61 -3.28 -2.35 2.14
C PHE A 61 -4.46 -1.38 2.02
N GLU A 62 -5.41 -1.42 2.97
CA GLU A 62 -6.50 -0.46 3.07
C GLU A 62 -5.98 0.96 3.28
N TYR A 63 -5.01 1.14 4.17
CA TYR A 63 -4.34 2.42 4.38
C TYR A 63 -3.68 2.95 3.10
N LEU A 64 -2.96 2.10 2.35
CA LEU A 64 -2.31 2.49 1.09
C LEU A 64 -3.32 2.99 0.05
N LEU A 65 -4.43 2.26 -0.12
CA LEU A 65 -5.51 2.67 -1.03
C LEU A 65 -6.21 3.94 -0.55
N GLY A 66 -6.37 4.11 0.77
CA GLY A 66 -6.92 5.32 1.37
C GLY A 66 -6.04 6.54 1.18
N LYS A 67 -4.73 6.38 1.36
CA LYS A 67 -3.72 7.41 1.11
C LYS A 67 -3.70 7.83 -0.36
N ALA A 68 -3.93 6.88 -1.27
CA ALA A 68 -4.09 7.13 -2.69
C ALA A 68 -5.46 7.75 -3.08
N GLY A 69 -6.36 7.98 -2.12
CA GLY A 69 -7.69 8.52 -2.37
C GLY A 69 -8.65 7.55 -3.08
N ALA A 70 -8.27 6.27 -3.24
CA ALA A 70 -9.08 5.28 -3.95
C ALA A 70 -10.27 4.78 -3.11
N ILE A 71 -10.14 4.78 -1.78
CA ILE A 71 -11.19 4.37 -0.85
C ILE A 71 -11.31 5.37 0.31
N ASN A 72 -12.51 5.52 0.86
CA ASN A 72 -12.70 6.28 2.10
C ASN A 72 -12.53 5.34 3.31
N THR A 73 -11.30 5.22 3.80
CA THR A 73 -10.97 4.39 4.98
C THR A 73 -11.01 5.21 6.27
N PRO A 74 -11.42 4.60 7.42
CA PRO A 74 -11.21 5.18 8.74
C PRO A 74 -9.73 5.21 9.17
N ILE A 75 -8.86 4.40 8.55
CA ILE A 75 -7.43 4.32 8.90
C ILE A 75 -6.71 5.52 8.29
N LYS A 76 -6.43 6.55 9.11
CA LYS A 76 -5.74 7.77 8.65
C LYS A 76 -4.24 7.77 8.89
N GLU A 77 -3.77 6.99 9.85
CA GLU A 77 -2.35 6.87 10.19
C GLU A 77 -1.75 5.58 9.65
N ASP A 78 -0.45 5.55 9.41
CA ASP A 78 0.24 4.33 8.95
C ASP A 78 0.19 3.27 10.07
N PRO A 79 -0.44 2.10 9.85
CA PRO A 79 -0.55 1.07 10.87
C PRO A 79 0.78 0.35 11.16
N ARG A 80 1.86 0.66 10.42
CA ARG A 80 3.19 0.13 10.76
C ARG A 80 3.66 0.68 12.10
N PRO A 81 4.22 -0.18 12.98
CA PRO A 81 4.88 0.29 14.17
C PRO A 81 6.02 1.22 13.77
N LYS A 82 6.03 2.44 14.30
CA LYS A 82 7.17 3.35 14.15
C LYS A 82 8.38 2.64 14.76
N ILE A 83 9.42 2.41 13.97
CA ILE A 83 10.67 1.87 14.47
C ILE A 83 11.17 2.87 15.51
N LYS A 84 11.14 2.49 16.79
CA LYS A 84 11.82 3.25 17.82
C LYS A 84 13.31 3.06 17.56
N ASP A 85 13.96 4.15 17.19
CA ASP A 85 15.38 4.15 16.95
C ASP A 85 16.08 3.92 18.29
N LYS A 86 16.53 2.68 18.52
CA LYS A 86 17.11 2.28 19.80
C LYS A 86 18.30 3.14 20.18
N LEU A 87 19.05 3.62 19.19
CA LEU A 87 20.18 4.52 19.41
C LEU A 87 19.76 5.83 20.08
N PHE A 88 18.64 6.43 19.63
CA PHE A 88 18.14 7.68 20.20
C PHE A 88 17.46 7.48 21.56
N SER A 89 16.82 6.33 21.81
CA SER A 89 16.30 6.02 23.15
C SER A 89 17.43 5.87 24.17
N ASP A 90 18.49 5.14 23.82
CA ASP A 90 19.59 4.86 24.73
C ASP A 90 20.40 6.13 25.06
N LEU A 91 20.55 7.05 24.10
CA LEU A 91 21.17 8.37 24.33
C LEU A 91 20.32 9.29 25.21
N SER A 92 18.98 9.19 25.13
CA SER A 92 18.10 10.01 25.97
C SER A 92 18.10 9.57 27.43
N GLU A 93 18.25 8.27 27.70
CA GLU A 93 18.34 7.72 29.06
C GLU A 93 19.68 8.01 29.75
N THR A 94 20.74 8.29 28.97
CA THR A 94 22.09 8.54 29.51
C THR A 94 22.30 10.00 29.94
N ASN A 95 21.43 10.93 29.53
CA ASN A 95 21.58 12.37 29.80
C ASN A 95 20.87 12.87 31.08
N ASP A 96 20.42 11.97 31.96
CA ASP A 96 19.84 12.32 33.27
C ASP A 96 20.92 12.52 34.37
N TRP A 97 21.94 13.35 34.10
CA TRP A 97 22.87 13.87 35.12
C TRP A 97 22.98 15.40 35.09
#